data_AF-A0A4V6Y738-F1
#
_entry.id   AF-A0A4V6Y738-F1
#
_cell.length_a   1.000
_cell.length_b   1.000
_cell.length_c   1.000
_cell.angle_alpha   90.00
_cell.angle_beta   90.00
_cell.angle_gamma   90.00
#
_symmetry.space_group_name_H-M   'P 1'
#
loop_
_entity.id
_entity.type
_entity.pdbx_description
1 polymer ?
#
loop_
_entity_poly.entity_id
_entity_poly.type
_entity_poly.pdbx_seq_one_letter_code
_entity_poly.pdbx_strand_id
1 'polypeptide(L)'
;MTPLDYEYLRKLLKERSGLDLSADKQYLVESRLLPLARRSNLAGIPELVQRMKGGAELLTSEVVEAMTTNETFFFRDKIPFDHLKEAVLPALAQARAARRSLRIWCAASSTGQEPYSIAMLLKEMTALFAGWRIEIVATDLSQAVLEKAKAGLFSQFEVQRGLPIQLLVKYFVQKGELWQLNADIRGMVQHRQLNLLQDVSHLGTFDVIFCRNVLIYFDQPTKAGIFGKVARMLEPDGVLALGAAESVVGITNLFRPYPDRRGLYQPNTAPVARAGVALHLLKAVASAAR
;
A
#
# COMPACT_ATOMS: atom_id res chain seq x y z
N MET A 1 -25.97 -15.45 -9.00
CA MET A 1 -24.59 -15.91 -9.27
C MET A 1 -24.50 -17.37 -8.85
N THR A 2 -23.90 -18.25 -9.65
CA THR A 2 -23.75 -19.67 -9.24
C THR A 2 -22.54 -19.85 -8.32
N PRO A 3 -22.45 -20.94 -7.54
CA PRO A 3 -21.25 -21.24 -6.76
C PRO A 3 -19.97 -21.35 -7.62
N LEU A 4 -20.10 -21.86 -8.85
CA LEU A 4 -18.98 -21.95 -9.80
C LEU A 4 -18.52 -20.58 -10.31
N ASP A 5 -19.46 -19.65 -10.53
CA ASP A 5 -19.13 -18.28 -10.88
C ASP A 5 -18.39 -17.58 -9.74
N TYR A 6 -18.84 -17.79 -8.51
CA TYR A 6 -18.21 -17.22 -7.33
C TYR A 6 -16.80 -17.75 -7.13
N GLU A 7 -16.58 -19.06 -7.24
CA GLU A 7 -15.26 -19.65 -7.09
C GLU A 7 -14.30 -19.20 -8.20
N TYR A 8 -14.78 -19.05 -9.44
CA TYR A 8 -14.01 -18.45 -10.51
C TYR A 8 -13.56 -17.02 -10.17
N LEU A 9 -14.47 -16.18 -9.68
CA LEU A 9 -14.17 -14.81 -9.26
C LEU A 9 -13.17 -14.78 -8.12
N ARG A 10 -13.32 -15.62 -7.10
CA ARG A 10 -12.38 -15.71 -5.97
C ARG A 10 -10.97 -16.01 -6.44
N LYS A 11 -10.82 -17.05 -7.28
CA LYS A 11 -9.52 -17.44 -7.84
C LYS A 11 -8.91 -16.31 -8.66
N LEU A 12 -9.69 -15.73 -9.57
CA LEU A 12 -9.24 -14.64 -10.44
C LEU A 12 -8.80 -13.40 -9.64
N LEU A 13 -9.60 -12.98 -8.65
CA LEU A 13 -9.30 -11.81 -7.81
C LEU A 13 -8.06 -12.05 -6.96
N LYS A 14 -7.90 -13.25 -6.41
CA LYS A 14 -6.69 -13.65 -5.67
C LYS A 14 -5.45 -13.60 -6.56
N GLU A 15 -5.52 -14.17 -7.76
CA GLU A 15 -4.41 -14.18 -8.72
C GLU A 15 -4.03 -12.78 -9.21
N ARG A 16 -5.03 -11.93 -9.50
CA ARG A 16 -4.81 -10.62 -10.12
C ARG A 16 -4.59 -9.48 -9.13
N SER A 17 -5.06 -9.59 -7.88
CA SER A 17 -4.96 -8.51 -6.89
C SER A 17 -4.50 -8.93 -5.51
N GLY A 18 -4.44 -10.25 -5.24
CA GLY A 18 -4.12 -10.80 -3.92
C GLY A 18 -5.32 -10.91 -2.99
N LEU A 19 -6.47 -10.32 -3.38
CA LEU A 19 -7.67 -10.28 -2.56
C LEU A 19 -8.17 -11.69 -2.22
N ASP A 20 -8.03 -12.06 -0.94
CA ASP A 20 -8.48 -13.33 -0.41
C ASP A 20 -9.92 -13.18 0.11
N LEU A 21 -10.88 -13.46 -0.77
CA LEU A 21 -12.30 -13.47 -0.42
C LEU A 21 -12.64 -14.79 0.29
N SER A 22 -13.33 -14.72 1.42
CA SER A 22 -13.88 -15.88 2.12
C SER A 22 -15.21 -16.33 1.52
N ALA A 23 -15.64 -17.56 1.80
CA ALA A 23 -16.85 -18.14 1.18
C ALA A 23 -18.14 -17.36 1.52
N ASP A 24 -18.20 -16.75 2.70
CA ASP A 24 -19.32 -15.98 3.23
C ASP A 24 -19.44 -14.55 2.67
N LYS A 25 -18.45 -14.08 1.89
CA LYS A 25 -18.41 -12.72 1.33
C LYS A 25 -19.07 -12.57 -0.05
N GLN A 26 -19.97 -13.48 -0.41
CA GLN A 26 -20.68 -13.43 -1.69
C GLN A 26 -21.43 -12.11 -1.90
N TYR A 27 -22.05 -11.58 -0.85
CA TYR A 27 -22.78 -10.30 -0.87
C TYR A 27 -21.89 -9.12 -1.30
N LEU A 28 -20.59 -9.16 -0.98
CA LEU A 28 -19.66 -8.09 -1.34
C LEU A 28 -19.44 -8.04 -2.85
N VAL A 29 -19.27 -9.21 -3.47
CA VAL A 29 -19.17 -9.35 -4.93
C VAL A 29 -20.43 -8.82 -5.60
N GLU A 30 -21.60 -9.18 -5.08
CA GLU A 30 -22.88 -8.69 -5.64
C GLU A 30 -23.00 -7.17 -5.55
N SER A 31 -22.73 -6.59 -4.39
CA SER A 31 -22.82 -5.14 -4.18
C SER A 31 -21.88 -4.32 -5.09
N ARG A 32 -20.69 -4.85 -5.40
CA ARG A 32 -19.66 -4.15 -6.17
C ARG A 32 -19.74 -4.41 -7.67
N LEU A 33 -20.13 -5.61 -8.09
CA LEU A 33 -20.14 -6.00 -9.50
C LEU A 33 -21.47 -5.78 -10.20
N LEU A 34 -22.60 -5.68 -9.49
CA LEU A 34 -23.89 -5.37 -10.13
C LEU A 34 -23.90 -3.98 -10.80
N PRO A 35 -23.37 -2.90 -10.20
CA PRO A 35 -23.25 -1.61 -10.88
C PRO A 35 -22.38 -1.67 -12.14
N LEU A 36 -21.29 -2.46 -12.10
CA LEU A 36 -20.43 -2.70 -13.25
C LEU A 36 -21.16 -3.51 -14.34
N ALA A 37 -21.91 -4.55 -14.01
CA ALA A 37 -22.70 -5.27 -15.00
C ALA A 37 -23.67 -4.32 -15.73
N ARG A 38 -24.37 -3.46 -14.98
CA ARG A 38 -25.31 -2.47 -15.52
C ARG A 38 -24.63 -1.48 -16.45
N ARG A 39 -23.51 -0.88 -16.04
CA ARG A 39 -22.79 0.12 -16.87
C ARG A 39 -22.23 -0.50 -18.15
N SER A 40 -21.92 -1.79 -18.13
CA SER A 40 -21.45 -2.55 -19.28
C SER A 40 -22.57 -3.16 -20.12
N ASN A 41 -23.85 -2.81 -19.85
CA ASN A 41 -25.04 -3.34 -20.51
C ASN A 41 -25.15 -4.87 -20.48
N LEU A 42 -24.76 -5.49 -19.37
CA LEU A 42 -24.85 -6.93 -19.14
C LEU A 42 -26.00 -7.24 -18.18
N ALA A 43 -26.64 -8.40 -18.37
CA ALA A 43 -27.80 -8.84 -17.58
C ALA A 43 -27.45 -9.10 -16.09
N GLY A 44 -26.17 -9.29 -15.78
CA GLY A 44 -25.70 -9.45 -14.41
C GLY A 44 -24.33 -10.10 -14.32
N ILE A 45 -24.00 -10.57 -13.11
CA ILE A 45 -22.70 -11.18 -12.80
C ILE A 45 -22.42 -12.48 -13.58
N PRO A 46 -23.40 -13.38 -13.83
CA PRO A 46 -23.13 -14.55 -14.66
C PRO A 46 -22.60 -14.18 -16.06
N GLU A 47 -23.17 -13.13 -16.68
CA GLU A 47 -22.70 -12.67 -17.98
C GLU A 47 -21.32 -11.99 -17.91
N LEU A 48 -21.05 -11.21 -16.83
CA LEU A 48 -19.69 -10.71 -16.55
C LEU A 48 -18.68 -11.87 -16.54
N VAL A 49 -18.97 -12.95 -15.81
CA VAL A 49 -18.09 -14.11 -15.70
C VAL A 49 -17.90 -14.81 -17.04
N GLN A 50 -18.96 -14.97 -17.84
CA GLN A 50 -18.84 -15.57 -19.17
C GLN A 50 -17.94 -14.72 -20.09
N ARG A 51 -18.11 -13.40 -20.09
CA ARG A 51 -17.25 -12.48 -20.87
C ARG A 51 -15.79 -12.54 -20.43
N MET A 52 -15.52 -12.59 -19.13
CA MET A 52 -14.15 -12.73 -18.60
C MET A 52 -13.53 -14.08 -18.99
N LYS A 53 -14.27 -15.19 -18.89
CA LYS A 53 -13.81 -16.51 -19.35
C LYS A 53 -13.52 -16.53 -20.86
N GLY A 54 -14.23 -15.72 -21.64
CA GLY A 54 -13.99 -15.49 -23.06
C GLY A 54 -12.81 -14.58 -23.39
N GLY A 55 -12.04 -14.11 -22.39
CA GLY A 55 -10.82 -13.31 -22.60
C GLY A 55 -11.04 -11.79 -22.66
N ALA A 56 -12.16 -11.27 -22.16
CA ALA A 56 -12.38 -9.83 -22.06
C ALA A 56 -11.49 -9.18 -20.98
N GLU A 57 -10.23 -8.88 -21.32
CA GLU A 57 -9.22 -8.39 -20.37
C GLU A 57 -9.53 -6.99 -19.81
N LEU A 58 -10.11 -6.10 -20.61
CA LEU A 58 -10.54 -4.77 -20.14
C LEU A 58 -11.60 -4.91 -19.04
N LEU A 59 -12.64 -5.70 -19.30
CA LEU A 59 -13.70 -5.99 -18.33
C LEU A 59 -13.16 -6.71 -17.09
N THR A 60 -12.22 -7.64 -17.28
CA THR A 60 -11.52 -8.34 -16.19
C THR A 60 -10.81 -7.35 -15.28
N SER A 61 -10.09 -6.39 -15.86
CA SER A 61 -9.40 -5.34 -15.12
C SER A 61 -10.39 -4.46 -14.35
N GLU A 62 -11.51 -4.08 -14.97
CA GLU A 62 -12.57 -3.31 -14.31
C GLU A 62 -13.23 -4.07 -13.15
N VAL A 63 -13.41 -5.39 -13.26
CA VAL A 63 -13.90 -6.25 -12.17
C VAL A 63 -12.90 -6.27 -11.01
N VAL A 64 -11.61 -6.44 -11.32
CA VAL A 64 -10.55 -6.42 -10.31
C VAL A 64 -10.53 -5.07 -9.57
N GLU A 65 -10.56 -3.95 -10.29
CA GLU A 65 -10.60 -2.61 -9.70
C GLU A 65 -11.87 -2.38 -8.87
N ALA A 66 -13.04 -2.79 -9.36
CA ALA A 66 -14.30 -2.65 -8.62
C ALA A 66 -14.30 -3.42 -7.30
N MET A 67 -13.49 -4.47 -7.20
CA MET A 67 -13.36 -5.29 -6.00
C MET A 67 -12.30 -4.79 -5.01
N THR A 68 -11.50 -3.77 -5.34
CA THR A 68 -10.59 -3.18 -4.35
C THR A 68 -11.35 -2.38 -3.29
N THR A 69 -10.80 -2.31 -2.08
CA THR A 69 -11.38 -1.48 -1.00
C THR A 69 -10.49 -0.27 -0.80
N ASN A 70 -10.99 0.91 -1.17
CA ASN A 70 -10.17 2.13 -1.29
C ASN A 70 -10.40 3.13 -0.15
N GLU A 71 -10.75 2.67 1.05
CA GLU A 71 -11.00 3.57 2.18
C GLU A 71 -9.69 4.20 2.68
N THR A 72 -9.60 5.52 2.61
CA THR A 72 -8.47 6.31 3.09
C THR A 72 -8.92 7.70 3.51
N PHE A 73 -8.11 8.38 4.31
CA PHE A 73 -8.35 9.75 4.75
C PHE A 73 -7.04 10.43 5.18
N PHE A 74 -7.03 11.76 5.22
CA PHE A 74 -5.83 12.51 5.55
C PHE A 74 -5.37 12.21 6.97
N PHE A 75 -4.06 12.06 7.15
CA PHE A 75 -3.42 11.74 8.43
C PHE A 75 -4.05 10.53 9.16
N ARG A 76 -4.45 9.49 8.42
CA ARG A 76 -5.08 8.28 8.97
C ARG A 76 -4.30 7.68 10.13
N ASP A 77 -4.99 7.43 11.24
CA ASP A 77 -4.47 6.92 12.51
C ASP A 77 -3.47 7.83 13.25
N LYS A 78 -3.24 9.09 12.80
CA LYS A 78 -2.37 10.15 13.36
C LYS A 78 -0.96 9.76 13.80
N ILE A 79 -0.84 8.82 14.74
CA ILE A 79 0.36 8.24 15.34
C ILE A 79 1.46 7.90 14.28
N PRO A 80 1.18 7.26 13.13
CA PRO A 80 2.24 6.98 12.16
C PRO A 80 2.89 8.27 11.60
N PHE A 81 2.12 9.33 11.43
CA PHE A 81 2.60 10.62 10.94
C PHE A 81 3.32 11.40 12.05
N ASP A 82 2.87 11.29 13.30
CA ASP A 82 3.58 11.84 14.45
C ASP A 82 4.95 11.15 14.62
N HIS A 83 5.01 9.81 14.56
CA HIS A 83 6.26 9.07 14.55
C HIS A 83 7.17 9.42 13.37
N LEU A 84 6.59 9.61 12.18
CA LEU A 84 7.32 10.06 11.00
C LEU A 84 8.00 11.41 11.26
N LYS A 85 7.24 12.39 11.78
CA LYS A 85 7.70 13.75 12.06
C LYS A 85 8.73 13.82 13.18
N GLU A 86 8.49 13.13 14.28
CA GLU A 86 9.24 13.29 15.53
C GLU A 86 10.51 12.44 15.59
N ALA A 87 10.51 11.28 14.93
CA ALA A 87 11.61 10.31 15.05
C ALA A 87 12.24 9.99 13.71
N VAL A 88 11.43 9.57 12.73
CA VAL A 88 11.96 8.98 11.49
C VAL A 88 12.62 10.03 10.60
N LEU A 89 11.93 11.14 10.29
CA LEU A 89 12.45 12.18 9.40
C LEU A 89 13.69 12.88 9.96
N PRO A 90 13.76 13.27 11.26
CA PRO A 90 14.98 13.82 11.84
C PRO A 90 16.17 12.85 11.78
N ALA A 91 15.96 11.58 12.11
CA ALA A 91 17.02 10.56 12.06
C ALA A 91 17.54 10.34 10.63
N LEU A 92 16.63 10.23 9.65
CA LEU A 92 17.01 10.10 8.24
C LEU A 92 17.67 11.37 7.70
N ALA A 93 17.23 12.56 8.14
CA ALA A 93 17.88 13.81 7.76
C ALA A 93 19.35 13.84 8.21
N GLN A 94 19.65 13.34 9.41
CA GLN A 94 21.01 13.18 9.88
C GLN A 94 21.78 12.12 9.07
N ALA A 95 21.20 10.93 8.90
CA ALA A 95 21.86 9.81 8.21
C ALA A 95 22.12 10.09 6.73
N ARG A 96 21.33 10.97 6.09
CA ARG A 96 21.44 11.32 4.67
C ARG A 96 22.02 12.70 4.42
N ALA A 97 22.59 13.35 5.44
CA ALA A 97 23.09 14.73 5.34
C ALA A 97 24.09 14.96 4.19
N ALA A 98 24.91 13.95 3.86
CA ALA A 98 25.87 14.04 2.76
C ALA A 98 25.21 14.09 1.37
N ARG A 99 24.19 13.26 1.13
CA ARG A 99 23.51 13.19 -0.19
C ARG A 99 22.30 14.12 -0.31
N ARG A 100 21.76 14.60 0.83
CA ARG A 100 20.60 15.50 0.92
C ARG A 100 19.42 15.03 0.07
N SER A 101 19.15 13.74 0.10
CA SER A 101 18.05 13.13 -0.65
C SER A 101 17.29 12.13 0.20
N LEU A 102 15.98 12.05 -0.02
CA LEU A 102 15.07 11.14 0.67
C LEU A 102 14.07 10.57 -0.34
N ARG A 103 13.83 9.25 -0.29
CA ARG A 103 12.79 8.59 -1.09
C ARG A 103 11.77 7.93 -0.18
N ILE A 104 10.50 8.21 -0.41
CA ILE A 104 9.36 7.66 0.33
C ILE A 104 8.44 6.95 -0.65
N TRP A 105 8.01 5.72 -0.33
CA TRP A 105 7.02 4.99 -1.11
C TRP A 105 5.73 4.78 -0.31
N CYS A 106 4.60 5.21 -0.85
CA CYS A 106 3.26 4.86 -0.38
C CYS A 106 2.70 3.73 -1.26
N ALA A 107 2.77 2.50 -0.75
CA ALA A 107 2.21 1.31 -1.36
C ALA A 107 0.71 1.20 -1.05
N ALA A 108 -0.12 1.05 -2.10
CA ALA A 108 -1.59 1.11 -2.05
C ALA A 108 -2.12 2.47 -1.56
N SER A 109 -1.71 3.53 -2.28
CA SER A 109 -1.99 4.92 -1.90
C SER A 109 -3.45 5.37 -2.05
N SER A 110 -4.31 4.56 -2.67
CA SER A 110 -5.71 4.84 -2.94
C SER A 110 -5.88 6.23 -3.58
N THR A 111 -6.81 7.06 -3.10
CA THR A 111 -7.12 8.39 -3.63
C THR A 111 -6.14 9.49 -3.20
N GLY A 112 -4.96 9.12 -2.69
CA GLY A 112 -3.81 10.02 -2.50
C GLY A 112 -3.71 10.73 -1.16
N GLN A 113 -4.64 10.54 -0.23
CA GLN A 113 -4.64 11.24 1.05
C GLN A 113 -3.39 10.93 1.90
N GLU A 114 -2.90 9.68 1.89
CA GLU A 114 -1.66 9.31 2.60
C GLU A 114 -0.42 10.02 2.04
N PRO A 115 -0.06 9.89 0.73
CA PRO A 115 1.12 10.57 0.21
C PRO A 115 1.01 12.11 0.30
N TYR A 116 -0.20 12.69 0.18
CA TYR A 116 -0.37 14.13 0.37
C TYR A 116 -0.26 14.57 1.84
N SER A 117 -0.65 13.73 2.79
CA SER A 117 -0.38 13.99 4.21
C SER A 117 1.12 14.05 4.48
N ILE A 118 1.90 13.15 3.87
CA ILE A 118 3.36 13.15 3.94
C ILE A 118 3.95 14.38 3.24
N ALA A 119 3.46 14.74 2.06
CA ALA A 119 3.92 15.92 1.33
C ALA A 119 3.69 17.22 2.12
N MET A 120 2.50 17.42 2.69
CA MET A 120 2.21 18.56 3.56
C MET A 120 3.12 18.57 4.80
N LEU A 121 3.34 17.41 5.42
CA LEU A 121 4.21 17.28 6.59
C LEU A 121 5.67 17.66 6.26
N LEU A 122 6.20 17.22 5.13
CA LEU A 122 7.53 17.60 4.66
C LEU A 122 7.62 19.10 4.33
N LYS A 123 6.57 19.68 3.74
CA LYS A 123 6.49 21.12 3.44
C LYS A 123 6.53 21.96 4.71
N GLU A 124 5.85 21.53 5.78
CA GLU A 124 5.95 22.18 7.11
C GLU A 124 7.35 22.04 7.74
N MET A 125 8.12 21.02 7.34
CA MET A 125 9.49 20.78 7.82
C MET A 125 10.56 21.39 6.91
N THR A 126 10.24 22.47 6.18
CA THR A 126 11.15 23.09 5.20
C THR A 126 12.51 23.50 5.77
N ALA A 127 12.62 23.84 7.05
CA ALA A 127 13.89 24.20 7.68
C ALA A 127 14.86 23.01 7.73
N LEU A 128 14.35 21.80 7.93
CA LEU A 128 15.13 20.56 7.98
C LEU A 128 15.53 20.10 6.57
N PHE A 129 14.63 20.25 5.61
CA PHE A 129 14.77 19.71 4.25
C PHE A 129 15.07 20.77 3.19
N ALA A 130 15.49 21.97 3.58
CA ALA A 130 15.83 23.04 2.63
C ALA A 130 16.89 22.57 1.63
N GLY A 131 16.60 22.64 0.32
CA GLY A 131 17.52 22.18 -0.73
C GLY A 131 17.76 20.66 -0.76
N TRP A 132 16.91 19.87 -0.11
CA TRP A 132 16.93 18.41 -0.27
C TRP A 132 16.14 17.99 -1.51
N ARG A 133 16.60 16.92 -2.15
CA ARG A 133 15.81 16.21 -3.17
C ARG A 133 14.93 15.17 -2.49
N ILE A 134 13.62 15.44 -2.41
CA ILE A 134 12.65 14.49 -1.87
C ILE A 134 11.80 13.92 -2.99
N GLU A 135 11.64 12.60 -3.00
CA GLU A 135 10.78 11.88 -3.93
C GLU A 135 9.72 11.11 -3.14
N ILE A 136 8.44 11.38 -3.39
CA ILE A 136 7.32 10.58 -2.88
C ILE A 136 6.75 9.80 -4.05
N VAL A 137 6.90 8.49 -4.04
CA VAL A 137 6.29 7.59 -5.02
C VAL A 137 5.02 7.03 -4.40
N ALA A 138 3.88 7.25 -5.03
CA ALA A 138 2.59 6.73 -4.61
C ALA A 138 2.11 5.72 -5.64
N THR A 139 1.80 4.51 -5.19
CA THR A 139 1.37 3.44 -6.11
C THR A 139 0.06 2.81 -5.70
N ASP A 140 -0.78 2.49 -6.67
CA ASP A 140 -2.00 1.72 -6.45
C ASP A 140 -2.31 0.80 -7.64
N LEU A 141 -3.11 -0.23 -7.39
CA LEU A 141 -3.59 -1.13 -8.44
C LEU A 141 -4.64 -0.43 -9.32
N SER A 142 -5.53 0.37 -8.70
CA SER A 142 -6.64 1.00 -9.42
C SER A 142 -6.19 2.27 -10.12
N GLN A 143 -6.39 2.32 -11.44
CA GLN A 143 -6.10 3.54 -12.19
C GLN A 143 -7.08 4.66 -11.80
N ALA A 144 -8.34 4.33 -11.52
CA ALA A 144 -9.37 5.31 -11.18
C ALA A 144 -9.03 6.12 -9.92
N VAL A 145 -8.51 5.47 -8.86
CA VAL A 145 -8.14 6.18 -7.63
C VAL A 145 -6.87 7.03 -7.83
N LEU A 146 -5.93 6.58 -8.67
CA LEU A 146 -4.73 7.35 -9.01
C LEU A 146 -5.08 8.61 -9.81
N GLU A 147 -6.01 8.54 -10.76
CA GLU A 147 -6.46 9.73 -11.50
C GLU A 147 -7.16 10.73 -10.58
N LYS A 148 -8.00 10.26 -9.65
CA LYS A 148 -8.55 11.12 -8.59
C LYS A 148 -7.45 11.76 -7.74
N ALA A 149 -6.44 10.98 -7.34
CA ALA A 149 -5.31 11.48 -6.56
C ALA A 149 -4.54 12.58 -7.32
N LYS A 150 -4.23 12.37 -8.61
CA LYS A 150 -3.55 13.36 -9.47
C LYS A 150 -4.36 14.64 -9.64
N ALA A 151 -5.68 14.52 -9.84
CA ALA A 151 -6.58 15.68 -9.90
C ALA A 151 -6.55 16.47 -8.58
N GLY A 152 -6.40 15.76 -7.46
CA GLY A 152 -6.36 16.31 -6.10
C GLY A 152 -7.61 17.09 -5.75
N LEU A 153 -8.75 16.64 -6.26
CA LEU A 153 -10.07 17.16 -5.96
C LEU A 153 -10.73 16.25 -4.93
N PHE A 154 -11.11 16.83 -3.80
CA PHE A 154 -11.68 16.11 -2.67
C PHE A 154 -12.99 16.76 -2.26
N SER A 155 -13.95 15.96 -1.83
CA SER A 155 -15.22 16.45 -1.28
C SER A 155 -15.01 17.14 0.07
N GLN A 156 -16.01 17.93 0.51
CA GLN A 156 -16.07 18.51 1.84
C GLN A 156 -15.82 17.46 2.94
N PHE A 157 -16.47 16.29 2.82
CA PHE A 157 -16.31 15.19 3.77
C PHE A 157 -14.87 14.68 3.85
N GLU A 158 -14.22 14.49 2.71
CA GLU A 158 -12.84 13.97 2.65
C GLU A 158 -11.83 14.95 3.27
N VAL A 159 -11.96 16.25 3.00
CA VAL A 159 -11.06 17.26 3.58
C VAL A 159 -11.33 17.56 5.04
N GLN A 160 -12.50 17.19 5.57
CA GLN A 160 -12.80 17.31 7.01
C GLN A 160 -12.42 16.05 7.80
N ARG A 161 -12.15 14.93 7.12
CA ARG A 161 -11.78 13.67 7.77
C ARG A 161 -10.28 13.61 8.01
N GLY A 162 -9.87 13.96 9.22
CA GLY A 162 -8.49 13.79 9.73
C GLY A 162 -7.49 14.89 9.34
N LEU A 163 -7.81 15.76 8.37
CA LEU A 163 -6.98 16.90 7.99
C LEU A 163 -7.10 18.04 9.01
N PRO A 164 -6.00 18.51 9.62
CA PRO A 164 -6.04 19.70 10.46
C PRO A 164 -6.50 20.94 9.68
N ILE A 165 -7.40 21.73 10.27
CA ILE A 165 -8.00 22.91 9.63
C ILE A 165 -6.96 23.92 9.10
N GLN A 166 -5.85 24.08 9.83
CA GLN A 166 -4.75 24.96 9.44
C GLN A 166 -4.11 24.52 8.11
N LEU A 167 -3.99 23.20 7.89
CA LEU A 167 -3.46 22.66 6.65
C LEU A 167 -4.49 22.75 5.51
N LEU A 168 -5.78 22.59 5.81
CA LEU A 168 -6.85 22.80 4.83
C LEU A 168 -6.80 24.23 4.26
N VAL A 169 -6.80 25.23 5.14
CA VAL A 169 -6.76 26.65 4.73
C VAL A 169 -5.47 27.00 3.98
N LYS A 170 -4.35 26.37 4.34
CA LYS A 170 -3.04 26.65 3.74
C LYS A 170 -2.83 25.97 2.38
N TYR A 171 -3.32 24.74 2.22
CA TYR A 171 -2.95 23.87 1.10
C TYR A 171 -4.07 23.54 0.13
N PHE A 172 -5.28 24.03 0.36
CA PHE A 172 -6.40 23.81 -0.55
C PHE A 172 -7.09 25.11 -0.92
N VAL A 173 -7.72 25.08 -2.10
CA VAL A 173 -8.60 26.12 -2.59
C VAL A 173 -9.96 25.50 -2.88
N GLN A 174 -11.03 26.11 -2.37
CA GLN A 174 -12.38 25.68 -2.68
C GLN A 174 -12.71 25.95 -4.16
N LYS A 175 -13.27 24.95 -4.84
CA LYS A 175 -13.69 24.94 -6.24
C LYS A 175 -15.12 24.41 -6.33
N GLY A 176 -16.09 25.32 -6.17
CA GLY A 176 -17.50 24.93 -6.04
C GLY A 176 -17.71 24.10 -4.78
N GLU A 177 -18.24 22.88 -4.95
CA GLU A 177 -18.50 21.93 -3.86
C GLU A 177 -17.26 21.08 -3.48
N LEU A 178 -16.18 21.18 -4.25
CA LEU A 178 -14.95 20.42 -4.04
C LEU A 178 -13.83 21.32 -3.51
N TRP A 179 -12.80 20.68 -2.97
CA TRP A 179 -11.57 21.30 -2.53
C TRP A 179 -10.42 20.76 -3.37
N GLN A 180 -9.67 21.67 -3.99
CA GLN A 180 -8.52 21.31 -4.80
C GLN A 180 -7.24 21.54 -4.02
N LEU A 181 -6.42 20.50 -3.91
CA LEU A 181 -5.09 20.57 -3.33
C LEU A 181 -4.16 21.42 -4.21
N ASN A 182 -3.37 22.29 -3.59
CA ASN A 182 -2.45 23.18 -4.28
C ASN A 182 -1.49 22.40 -5.19
N ALA A 183 -1.18 23.00 -6.35
CA ALA A 183 -0.36 22.36 -7.38
C ALA A 183 1.06 22.05 -6.88
N ASP A 184 1.61 22.86 -5.97
CA ASP A 184 2.95 22.66 -5.42
C ASP A 184 3.02 21.42 -4.51
N ILE A 185 1.99 21.14 -3.71
CA ILE A 185 1.89 19.90 -2.93
C ILE A 185 1.63 18.70 -3.85
N ARG A 186 0.75 18.85 -4.85
CA ARG A 186 0.50 17.78 -5.83
C ARG A 186 1.77 17.38 -6.58
N GLY A 187 2.58 18.37 -6.97
CA GLY A 187 3.85 18.17 -7.67
C GLY A 187 4.92 17.44 -6.85
N MET A 188 4.76 17.28 -5.54
CA MET A 188 5.69 16.51 -4.70
C MET A 188 5.50 14.99 -4.82
N VAL A 189 4.36 14.54 -5.37
CA VAL A 189 3.98 13.11 -5.40
C VAL A 189 3.95 12.58 -6.83
N GLN A 190 4.69 11.50 -7.07
CA GLN A 190 4.68 10.74 -8.31
C GLN A 190 3.73 9.54 -8.21
N HIS A 191 2.58 9.63 -8.87
CA HIS A 191 1.58 8.56 -8.91
C HIS A 191 1.88 7.55 -10.02
N ARG A 192 1.94 6.25 -9.69
CA ARG A 192 2.19 5.16 -10.66
C ARG A 192 1.22 4.00 -10.43
N GLN A 193 0.71 3.40 -11.50
CA GLN A 193 -0.04 2.16 -11.38
C GLN A 193 0.91 1.01 -11.10
N LEU A 194 0.62 0.22 -10.06
CA LEU A 194 1.43 -0.94 -9.70
C LEU A 194 0.62 -1.95 -8.90
N ASN A 195 0.81 -3.22 -9.22
CA ASN A 195 0.32 -4.35 -8.43
C ASN A 195 1.41 -4.87 -7.48
N LEU A 196 1.15 -4.89 -6.18
CA LEU A 196 2.10 -5.40 -5.17
C LEU A 196 2.46 -6.89 -5.37
N LEU A 197 1.64 -7.64 -6.11
CA LEU A 197 1.92 -9.01 -6.49
C LEU A 197 2.98 -9.15 -7.58
N GLN A 198 3.24 -8.10 -8.35
CA GLN A 198 4.23 -8.10 -9.42
C GLN A 198 5.64 -7.73 -8.94
N ASP A 199 6.60 -7.69 -9.85
CA ASP A 199 7.92 -7.17 -9.55
C ASP A 199 7.88 -5.66 -9.30
N VAL A 200 8.53 -5.25 -8.22
CA VAL A 200 8.61 -3.85 -7.78
C VAL A 200 10.02 -3.29 -7.92
N SER A 201 11.01 -4.11 -8.31
CA SER A 201 12.44 -3.76 -8.31
C SER A 201 12.76 -2.48 -9.08
N HIS A 202 12.03 -2.22 -10.17
CA HIS A 202 12.15 -1.03 -11.00
C HIS A 202 11.85 0.30 -10.28
N LEU A 203 11.24 0.28 -9.09
CA LEU A 203 11.05 1.48 -8.28
C LEU A 203 12.33 1.94 -7.54
N GLY A 204 13.35 1.08 -7.42
CA GLY A 204 14.59 1.34 -6.69
C GLY A 204 14.45 1.36 -5.16
N THR A 205 15.49 1.79 -4.44
CA THR A 205 15.51 1.74 -2.97
C THR A 205 14.87 2.96 -2.32
N PHE A 206 14.22 2.78 -1.15
CA PHE A 206 13.50 3.79 -0.39
C PHE A 206 14.00 3.90 1.05
N ASP A 207 13.97 5.11 1.60
CA ASP A 207 14.27 5.36 3.01
C ASP A 207 13.07 5.05 3.91
N VAL A 208 11.86 5.29 3.40
CA VAL A 208 10.61 5.00 4.11
C VAL A 208 9.61 4.35 3.16
N ILE A 209 8.99 3.26 3.59
CA ILE A 209 7.87 2.63 2.88
C ILE A 209 6.65 2.64 3.80
N PHE A 210 5.56 3.23 3.34
CA PHE A 210 4.22 3.09 3.91
C PHE A 210 3.49 1.98 3.15
N CYS A 211 3.08 0.93 3.84
CA CYS A 211 2.28 -0.17 3.29
C CYS A 211 1.15 -0.46 4.27
N ARG A 212 0.15 0.43 4.30
CA ARG A 212 -0.84 0.52 5.36
C ARG A 212 -2.23 0.16 4.87
N ASN A 213 -2.95 -0.59 5.69
CA ASN A 213 -4.34 -0.97 5.50
C ASN A 213 -4.62 -1.72 4.19
N VAL A 214 -3.64 -2.47 3.68
CA VAL A 214 -3.76 -3.23 2.42
C VAL A 214 -3.49 -4.72 2.63
N LEU A 215 -2.54 -5.08 3.49
CA LEU A 215 -2.17 -6.47 3.77
C LEU A 215 -3.29 -7.22 4.48
N ILE A 216 -4.25 -6.52 5.09
CA ILE A 216 -5.46 -7.13 5.68
C ILE A 216 -6.33 -7.89 4.66
N TYR A 217 -6.18 -7.61 3.36
CA TYR A 217 -6.95 -8.26 2.29
C TYR A 217 -6.29 -9.51 1.73
N PHE A 218 -5.07 -9.83 2.16
CA PHE A 218 -4.26 -10.91 1.60
C PHE A 218 -4.16 -12.10 2.56
N ASP A 219 -3.88 -13.28 2.02
CA ASP A 219 -3.55 -14.45 2.84
C ASP A 219 -2.09 -14.41 3.34
N GLN A 220 -1.73 -15.28 4.29
CA GLN A 220 -0.38 -15.27 4.87
C GLN A 220 0.75 -15.47 3.84
N PRO A 221 0.66 -16.44 2.89
CA PRO A 221 1.68 -16.60 1.85
C PRO A 221 1.89 -15.34 1.02
N THR A 222 0.79 -14.67 0.62
CA THR A 222 0.86 -13.42 -0.15
C THR A 222 1.51 -12.30 0.65
N LYS A 223 1.15 -12.15 1.94
CA LYS A 223 1.79 -11.17 2.84
C LYS A 223 3.29 -11.41 2.96
N ALA A 224 3.72 -12.66 3.17
CA ALA A 224 5.12 -13.01 3.27
C ALA A 224 5.90 -12.67 1.98
N GLY A 225 5.32 -12.94 0.82
CA GLY A 225 5.88 -12.57 -0.48
C GLY A 225 6.04 -11.06 -0.64
N ILE A 226 5.03 -10.27 -0.24
CA ILE A 226 5.07 -8.81 -0.27
C ILE A 226 6.14 -8.28 0.68
N PHE A 227 6.22 -8.77 1.91
CA PHE A 227 7.28 -8.38 2.85
C PHE A 227 8.68 -8.68 2.29
N GLY A 228 8.87 -9.82 1.63
CA GLY A 228 10.13 -10.16 0.96
C GLY A 228 10.53 -9.15 -0.10
N LYS A 229 9.57 -8.63 -0.88
CA LYS A 229 9.81 -7.57 -1.85
C LYS A 229 10.12 -6.25 -1.17
N VAL A 230 9.26 -5.81 -0.25
CA VAL A 230 9.41 -4.54 0.51
C VAL A 230 10.77 -4.49 1.21
N ALA A 231 11.23 -5.60 1.80
CA ALA A 231 12.53 -5.66 2.47
C ALA A 231 13.71 -5.40 1.52
N ARG A 232 13.64 -5.85 0.26
CA ARG A 232 14.68 -5.59 -0.76
C ARG A 232 14.67 -4.16 -1.28
N MET A 233 13.55 -3.47 -1.12
CA MET A 233 13.34 -2.10 -1.60
C MET A 233 13.63 -1.05 -0.53
N LEU A 234 13.93 -1.47 0.71
CA LEU A 234 14.17 -0.57 1.82
C LEU A 234 15.68 -0.44 2.07
N GLU A 235 16.13 0.77 2.36
CA GLU A 235 17.51 1.00 2.84
C GLU A 235 17.77 0.18 4.11
N PRO A 236 19.01 -0.25 4.39
CA PRO A 236 19.33 -1.08 5.57
C PRO A 236 18.90 -0.47 6.91
N ASP A 237 18.89 0.86 7.01
CA ASP A 237 18.43 1.66 8.15
C ASP A 237 17.07 2.35 7.91
N GLY A 238 16.38 1.97 6.83
CA GLY A 238 15.08 2.51 6.46
C GLY A 238 13.93 2.03 7.36
N VAL A 239 12.75 2.60 7.14
CA VAL A 239 11.57 2.35 7.98
C VAL A 239 10.38 1.88 7.15
N LEU A 240 9.74 0.80 7.61
CA LEU A 240 8.44 0.34 7.12
C LEU A 240 7.34 0.74 8.10
N ALA A 241 6.31 1.43 7.62
CA ALA A 241 5.10 1.75 8.36
C ALA A 241 3.93 0.85 7.93
N LEU A 242 3.30 0.17 8.89
CA LEU A 242 2.10 -0.65 8.68
C LEU A 242 0.87 -0.02 9.33
N GLY A 243 -0.32 -0.45 8.90
CA GLY A 243 -1.59 -0.03 9.47
C GLY A 243 -1.82 -0.63 10.86
N ALA A 244 -2.74 -0.05 11.63
CA ALA A 244 -2.96 -0.42 13.03
C ALA A 244 -3.37 -1.90 13.26
N ALA A 245 -3.98 -2.54 12.26
CA ALA A 245 -4.40 -3.94 12.27
C ALA A 245 -3.41 -4.90 11.59
N GLU A 246 -2.22 -4.42 11.24
CA GLU A 246 -1.20 -5.18 10.50
C GLU A 246 0.05 -5.37 11.35
N SER A 247 0.74 -6.48 11.13
CA SER A 247 1.96 -6.84 11.85
C SER A 247 2.84 -7.74 11.01
N VAL A 248 4.14 -7.76 11.29
CA VAL A 248 5.10 -8.72 10.70
C VAL A 248 5.15 -10.03 11.49
N VAL A 249 4.67 -10.02 12.75
CA VAL A 249 4.74 -11.15 13.69
C VAL A 249 3.95 -12.34 13.15
N GLY A 250 4.57 -13.52 13.16
CA GLY A 250 3.97 -14.74 12.64
C GLY A 250 3.95 -14.84 11.11
N ILE A 251 4.50 -13.86 10.39
CA ILE A 251 4.53 -13.83 8.92
C ILE A 251 5.95 -13.79 8.39
N THR A 252 6.83 -12.97 8.98
CA THR A 252 8.22 -12.81 8.52
C THR A 252 9.18 -12.39 9.63
N ASN A 253 10.45 -12.77 9.48
CA ASN A 253 11.55 -12.34 10.36
C ASN A 253 12.46 -11.27 9.71
N LEU A 254 12.10 -10.79 8.51
CA LEU A 254 12.86 -9.79 7.75
C LEU A 254 12.81 -8.39 8.37
N PHE A 255 11.88 -8.17 9.29
CA PHE A 255 11.67 -6.90 9.96
C PHE A 255 11.62 -7.09 11.46
N ARG A 256 12.06 -6.07 12.19
CA ARG A 256 11.91 -5.97 13.65
C ARG A 256 11.13 -4.69 14.00
N PRO A 257 10.39 -4.66 15.10
CA PRO A 257 9.72 -3.44 15.55
C PRO A 257 10.71 -2.29 15.74
N TYR A 258 10.31 -1.07 15.37
CA TYR A 258 11.03 0.14 15.70
C TYR A 258 10.84 0.44 17.20
N PRO A 259 11.92 0.66 17.99
CA PRO A 259 11.81 0.86 19.44
C PRO A 259 10.82 1.97 19.81
N ASP A 260 9.91 1.68 20.73
CA ASP A 260 8.89 2.60 21.28
C ASP A 260 7.99 3.30 20.26
N ARG A 261 7.96 2.84 19.00
CA ARG A 261 7.17 3.44 17.91
C ARG A 261 6.31 2.37 17.25
N ARG A 262 5.18 2.05 17.89
CA ARG A 262 4.21 1.06 17.40
C ARG A 262 3.83 1.31 15.93
N GLY A 263 3.74 0.23 15.15
CA GLY A 263 3.38 0.26 13.73
C GLY A 263 4.55 0.59 12.79
N LEU A 264 5.71 0.98 13.34
CA LEU A 264 6.93 1.14 12.58
C LEU A 264 7.86 -0.07 12.77
N TYR A 265 8.58 -0.40 11.71
CA TYR A 265 9.49 -1.53 11.63
C TYR A 265 10.77 -1.12 10.89
N GLN A 266 11.87 -1.82 11.18
CA GLN A 266 13.14 -1.67 10.47
C GLN A 266 13.58 -3.02 9.90
N PRO A 267 14.41 -3.04 8.84
CA PRO A 267 15.06 -4.26 8.39
C PRO A 267 15.76 -4.98 9.54
N ASN A 268 15.57 -6.28 9.60
CA ASN A 268 16.31 -7.12 10.52
C ASN A 268 17.63 -7.51 9.87
N THR A 269 18.68 -6.75 10.16
CA THR A 269 20.04 -6.98 9.63
C THR A 269 20.84 -8.00 10.43
N ALA A 270 20.25 -8.61 11.47
CA ALA A 270 20.87 -9.76 12.12
C ALA A 270 21.09 -10.87 11.08
N PRO A 271 22.26 -11.55 11.08
CA PRO A 271 22.50 -12.65 10.15
C PRO A 271 21.34 -13.63 10.27
N VAL A 272 20.66 -13.89 9.15
CA VAL A 272 19.67 -14.97 9.08
C VAL A 272 20.47 -16.23 9.40
N ALA A 273 20.40 -16.70 10.65
CA ALA A 273 20.85 -18.05 10.97
C ALA A 273 20.08 -18.94 9.99
N ARG A 274 20.81 -19.56 9.06
CA ARG A 274 20.23 -20.46 8.07
C ARG A 274 19.50 -21.56 8.86
N ALA A 275 18.20 -21.40 9.03
CA ALA A 275 17.30 -22.46 9.47
C ALA A 275 17.23 -23.46 8.31
N GLY A 276 18.28 -24.27 8.15
CA GLY A 276 18.47 -25.05 6.93
C GLY A 276 19.83 -25.74 6.80
N VAL A 277 20.46 -26.19 7.89
CA VAL A 277 21.50 -27.25 7.83
C VAL A 277 21.40 -28.27 8.99
N ALA A 278 20.40 -28.16 9.87
CA ALA A 278 20.25 -29.08 11.01
C ALA A 278 19.46 -30.36 10.70
N LEU A 279 19.12 -30.66 9.44
CA LEU A 279 18.41 -31.90 9.06
C LEU A 279 19.31 -32.95 8.38
N HIS A 280 20.56 -32.61 8.03
CA HIS A 280 21.51 -33.58 7.46
C HIS A 280 22.45 -34.22 8.49
N LEU A 281 22.67 -33.59 9.65
CA LEU A 281 23.54 -34.14 10.70
C LEU A 281 22.84 -35.17 11.60
N LEU A 282 21.51 -35.18 11.68
CA LEU A 282 20.75 -36.19 12.44
C LEU A 282 20.49 -37.49 11.66
N LYS A 283 20.66 -37.50 10.33
CA LYS A 283 20.56 -38.73 9.52
C LYS A 283 21.89 -39.48 9.39
N ALA A 284 23.03 -38.83 9.62
CA ALA A 284 24.34 -39.47 9.55
C ALA A 284 24.68 -40.31 10.81
N VAL A 285 24.11 -39.97 11.98
CA VAL A 285 24.36 -40.72 13.22
C VAL A 285 23.47 -41.96 13.35
N ALA A 286 22.30 -41.97 12.69
CA ALA A 286 21.38 -43.12 12.70
C ALA A 286 21.75 -44.24 11.68
N SER A 287 22.75 -44.01 10.82
CA SER A 287 23.23 -44.98 9.82
C SER A 287 24.51 -45.72 10.25
N ALA A 288 25.09 -45.39 11.40
CA ALA A 288 26.30 -46.02 11.94
C ALA A 288 26.01 -46.97 13.12
N ALA A 289 24.74 -47.29 13.38
CA ALA A 289 24.31 -48.21 14.43
C ALA A 289 23.38 -49.29 13.85
N ARG A 290 23.85 -49.99 12.81
CA ARG A 290 23.41 -51.34 12.42
C ARG A 290 24.59 -52.11 11.87
#